data_AF-A0A1H1QK32-F1
#
_entry.id   AF-A0A1H1QK32-F1
#
_cell.length_a   1.000
_cell.length_b   1.000
_cell.length_c   1.000
_cell.angle_alpha   90.00
_cell.angle_beta   90.00
_cell.angle_gamma   90.00
#
_symmetry.space_group_name_H-M   'P 1'
#
loop_
_entity.id
_entity.type
_entity.pdbx_description
1 polymer ?
#
loop_
_entity_poly.entity_id
_entity_poly.type
_entity_poly.pdbx_seq_one_letter_code
_entity_poly.pdbx_strand_id
1 'polypeptide(L)'
;MKNTRPVILNKVKDPASLSPAVILLDSSASPQNDRHRALARIFVPVLLALCVLLFAPLCAKATELTDLGSGLAYLRIHSLAESDAALHQAVPGAGALVLDLRYATARDDSAAALQSALAGHAAGAPLFILVSPATPAALAAVIRTSPALTLGAPGSTPAPKVVVQTDAATDRRAYDALEAGTALDKLITGKIEKERFDEATLVHEFKNGNPDAEPPPPPDPTAPKPAGAPETPAPLIDRVLQRAIHLHRTLLALKPR
;
A
#
# COMPACT_ATOMS: atom_id res chain seq x y z
N MET A 1 35.00 29.07 -33.92
CA MET A 1 35.38 27.93 -34.80
C MET A 1 34.29 26.88 -34.63
N LYS A 2 33.26 26.89 -35.48
CA LYS A 2 32.99 25.88 -36.52
C LYS A 2 33.13 24.44 -36.01
N ASN A 3 32.03 23.71 -35.78
CA ASN A 3 31.48 22.86 -36.84
C ASN A 3 30.11 22.26 -36.49
N THR A 4 29.15 22.59 -37.34
CA THR A 4 27.79 22.06 -37.42
C THR A 4 27.79 20.77 -38.24
N ARG A 5 27.04 19.74 -37.84
CA ARG A 5 26.47 18.76 -38.78
C ARG A 5 25.10 18.27 -38.29
N PRO A 6 24.00 18.54 -39.03
CA PRO A 6 22.75 17.80 -38.90
C PRO A 6 22.72 16.64 -39.91
N VAL A 7 22.19 15.48 -39.50
CA VAL A 7 22.00 14.32 -40.39
C VAL A 7 20.50 14.06 -40.58
N ILE A 8 20.03 14.54 -41.74
CA ILE A 8 19.17 13.90 -42.75
C ILE A 8 17.95 13.09 -42.27
N LEU A 9 16.78 13.69 -42.49
CA LEU A 9 15.49 13.03 -42.71
C LEU A 9 15.58 12.00 -43.85
N ASN A 10 15.10 10.78 -43.61
CA ASN A 10 14.62 9.91 -44.69
C ASN A 10 13.10 9.76 -44.63
N LYS A 11 12.47 10.35 -45.64
CA LYS A 11 11.06 10.27 -45.98
C LYS A 11 10.92 9.19 -47.07
N VAL A 12 10.26 8.08 -46.74
CA VAL A 12 9.82 7.02 -47.66
C VAL A 12 8.32 6.90 -47.41
N LYS A 13 7.37 7.37 -48.22
CA LYS A 13 7.07 7.11 -49.64
C LYS A 13 6.76 5.64 -49.92
N ASP A 14 5.51 5.20 -49.71
CA ASP A 14 4.49 5.07 -50.77
C ASP A 14 3.15 4.51 -50.21
N PRO A 15 1.99 4.92 -50.77
CA PRO A 15 0.68 4.34 -50.49
C PRO A 15 0.24 3.33 -51.57
N ALA A 16 -0.11 2.11 -51.16
CA ALA A 16 -0.89 1.16 -51.97
C ALA A 16 -2.10 0.73 -51.12
N SER A 17 -3.33 1.18 -51.37
CA SER A 17 -4.20 0.85 -52.52
C SER A 17 -4.36 -0.65 -52.73
N LEU A 18 -5.21 -1.28 -51.92
CA LEU A 18 -5.83 -2.57 -52.26
C LEU A 18 -7.34 -2.45 -52.06
N SER A 19 -8.04 -2.48 -53.17
CA SER A 19 -9.50 -2.61 -53.27
C SER A 19 -9.96 -3.98 -52.75
N PRO A 20 -11.18 -4.09 -52.18
CA PRO A 20 -11.75 -5.36 -51.75
C PRO A 20 -12.24 -6.19 -52.94
N ALA A 21 -11.81 -7.45 -53.00
CA ALA A 21 -12.39 -8.45 -53.88
C ALA A 21 -13.81 -8.79 -53.40
N VAL A 22 -14.79 -8.50 -54.25
CA VAL A 22 -16.18 -8.95 -54.13
C VAL A 22 -16.20 -10.44 -54.42
N ILE A 23 -16.34 -11.26 -53.39
CA ILE A 23 -16.66 -12.69 -53.53
C ILE A 23 -18.17 -12.82 -53.43
N LEU A 24 -18.79 -13.01 -54.59
CA LEU A 24 -20.18 -13.36 -54.77
C LEU A 24 -20.31 -14.87 -54.54
N LEU A 25 -20.79 -15.28 -53.38
CA LEU A 25 -21.24 -16.65 -53.15
C LEU A 25 -22.76 -16.67 -53.14
N ASP A 26 -23.29 -17.14 -54.27
CA ASP A 26 -24.64 -17.61 -54.47
C ASP A 26 -24.88 -18.81 -53.54
N SER A 27 -25.86 -18.70 -52.64
CA SER A 27 -26.30 -19.82 -51.81
C SER A 27 -27.82 -19.92 -51.85
N SER A 28 -28.25 -20.74 -52.80
CA SER A 28 -29.60 -21.24 -53.00
C SER A 28 -30.21 -21.77 -51.69
N ALA A 29 -31.38 -21.25 -51.37
CA ALA A 29 -32.21 -21.66 -50.26
C ALA A 29 -32.85 -23.04 -50.51
N SER A 30 -32.76 -23.93 -49.52
CA SER A 30 -33.62 -25.12 -49.41
C SER A 30 -34.55 -24.95 -48.20
N PRO A 31 -35.88 -24.89 -48.37
CA PRO A 31 -36.84 -24.61 -47.30
C PRO A 31 -37.42 -25.91 -46.76
N GLN A 32 -36.70 -26.58 -45.86
CA GLN A 32 -37.27 -27.72 -45.14
C GLN A 32 -36.53 -27.98 -43.82
N ASN A 33 -36.84 -27.19 -42.78
CA ASN A 33 -36.84 -27.58 -41.35
C ASN A 33 -36.86 -26.32 -40.43
N ASP A 34 -37.95 -25.55 -40.48
CA ASP A 34 -38.07 -24.26 -39.77
C ASP A 34 -38.74 -24.32 -38.38
N ARG A 35 -38.98 -25.49 -37.81
CA ARG A 35 -39.70 -25.58 -36.51
C ARG A 35 -38.83 -25.78 -35.27
N HIS A 36 -37.59 -26.26 -35.40
CA HIS A 36 -36.70 -26.48 -34.25
C HIS A 36 -35.49 -25.54 -34.16
N ARG A 37 -35.24 -24.71 -35.18
CA ARG A 37 -34.08 -23.80 -35.23
C ARG A 37 -34.34 -22.39 -34.70
N ALA A 38 -35.60 -22.00 -34.49
CA ALA A 38 -35.96 -20.67 -34.01
C ALA A 38 -35.63 -20.46 -32.51
N LEU A 39 -35.60 -21.53 -31.70
CA LEU A 39 -35.24 -21.43 -30.27
C LEU A 39 -33.71 -21.45 -30.06
N ALA A 40 -32.94 -22.12 -30.91
CA ALA A 40 -31.49 -22.27 -30.73
C ALA A 40 -30.66 -21.06 -31.18
N ARG A 41 -31.20 -20.17 -32.02
CA ARG A 41 -30.46 -19.00 -32.55
C ARG A 41 -30.56 -17.74 -31.68
N ILE A 42 -31.52 -17.68 -30.76
CA ILE A 42 -31.66 -16.56 -29.80
C ILE A 42 -30.96 -16.89 -28.48
N PHE A 43 -30.86 -18.18 -28.09
CA PHE A 43 -30.26 -18.58 -26.83
C PHE A 43 -28.73 -18.45 -26.78
N VAL A 44 -28.02 -18.62 -27.91
CA VAL A 44 -26.54 -18.56 -27.94
C VAL A 44 -25.98 -17.15 -27.70
N PRO A 45 -26.47 -16.06 -28.33
CA PRO A 45 -25.95 -14.71 -28.04
C PRO A 45 -26.37 -14.21 -26.65
N VAL A 46 -27.52 -14.63 -26.13
CA VAL A 46 -27.99 -14.27 -24.77
C VAL A 46 -27.17 -14.97 -23.69
N LEU A 47 -26.81 -16.25 -23.88
CA LEU A 47 -25.95 -16.98 -22.95
C LEU A 47 -24.51 -16.47 -22.97
N LEU A 48 -23.98 -16.06 -24.14
CA LEU A 48 -22.63 -15.47 -24.24
C LEU A 48 -22.57 -14.08 -23.58
N ALA A 49 -23.61 -13.24 -23.75
CA ALA A 49 -23.70 -11.94 -23.08
C ALA A 49 -23.84 -12.08 -21.55
N LEU A 50 -24.57 -13.11 -21.09
CA LEU A 50 -24.70 -13.41 -19.66
C LEU A 50 -23.39 -13.98 -19.07
N CYS A 51 -22.62 -14.77 -19.83
CA CYS A 51 -21.30 -15.23 -19.41
C CYS A 51 -20.27 -14.10 -19.33
N VAL A 52 -20.29 -13.10 -20.21
CA VAL A 52 -19.41 -11.91 -20.11
C VAL A 52 -19.80 -11.03 -18.91
N LEU A 53 -21.07 -10.99 -18.52
CA LEU A 53 -21.53 -10.32 -17.29
C LEU A 53 -21.25 -11.11 -16.00
N LEU A 54 -21.01 -12.43 -16.09
CA LEU A 54 -20.72 -13.30 -14.94
C LEU A 54 -19.20 -13.58 -14.75
N PHE A 55 -18.34 -13.20 -15.71
CA PHE A 55 -16.90 -13.50 -15.67
C PHE A 55 -15.95 -12.29 -15.63
N ALA A 56 -16.41 -11.10 -15.23
CA ALA A 56 -15.49 -10.08 -14.73
C ALA A 56 -16.17 -9.09 -13.76
N PRO A 57 -15.52 -8.67 -12.66
CA PRO A 57 -14.12 -8.90 -12.30
C PRO A 57 -13.96 -9.84 -11.09
N LEU A 58 -12.92 -10.68 -11.13
CA LEU A 58 -12.26 -11.10 -9.90
C LEU A 58 -11.97 -9.83 -9.09
N CYS A 59 -12.45 -9.79 -7.85
CA CYS A 59 -12.21 -8.77 -6.83
C CYS A 59 -11.03 -7.85 -7.11
N ALA A 60 -11.25 -6.74 -7.81
CA ALA A 60 -10.42 -5.57 -7.58
C ALA A 60 -10.76 -5.12 -6.15
N LYS A 61 -9.89 -5.42 -5.19
CA LYS A 61 -10.03 -4.86 -3.84
C LYS A 61 -9.93 -3.35 -4.00
N ALA A 62 -11.07 -2.68 -3.89
CA ALA A 62 -11.14 -1.24 -4.01
C ALA A 62 -10.18 -0.63 -2.98
N THR A 63 -9.29 0.23 -3.46
CA THR A 63 -8.38 1.03 -2.63
C THR A 63 -9.22 2.02 -1.84
N GLU A 64 -9.66 1.61 -0.64
CA GLU A 64 -10.57 2.41 0.19
C GLU A 64 -9.78 3.46 0.98
N LEU A 65 -10.27 4.71 0.93
CA LEU A 65 -9.72 5.81 1.72
C LEU A 65 -10.28 5.72 3.15
N THR A 66 -9.42 5.40 4.11
CA THR A 66 -9.79 5.24 5.52
C THR A 66 -9.48 6.51 6.31
N ASP A 67 -10.36 6.93 7.21
CA ASP A 67 -10.09 8.03 8.15
C ASP A 67 -9.32 7.52 9.39
N LEU A 68 -8.16 8.11 9.67
CA LEU A 68 -7.36 7.86 10.88
C LEU A 68 -7.68 8.84 12.02
N GLY A 69 -8.66 9.71 11.83
CA GLY A 69 -9.06 10.78 12.72
C GLY A 69 -8.20 12.03 12.57
N SER A 70 -8.66 13.14 13.16
CA SER A 70 -7.98 14.45 13.11
C SER A 70 -7.66 14.91 11.68
N GLY A 71 -8.52 14.57 10.72
CA GLY A 71 -8.39 14.95 9.31
C GLY A 71 -7.22 14.26 8.58
N LEU A 72 -6.74 13.12 9.07
CA LEU A 72 -5.71 12.31 8.42
C LEU A 72 -6.34 11.14 7.68
N ALA A 73 -6.25 11.16 6.36
CA ALA A 73 -6.68 10.05 5.53
C ALA A 73 -5.56 9.01 5.37
N TYR A 74 -5.94 7.75 5.16
CA TYR A 74 -5.06 6.62 4.88
C TYR A 74 -5.50 5.93 3.60
N LEU A 75 -4.57 5.79 2.66
CA LEU A 75 -4.79 5.10 1.40
C LEU A 75 -3.73 4.01 1.23
N ARG A 76 -4.19 2.76 1.14
CA ARG A 76 -3.31 1.60 0.98
C ARG A 76 -3.32 1.08 -0.44
N ILE A 77 -2.17 1.08 -1.09
CA ILE A 77 -2.03 0.65 -2.48
C ILE A 77 -1.41 -0.75 -2.54
N HIS A 78 -2.15 -1.72 -3.08
CA HIS A 78 -1.65 -3.08 -3.35
C HIS A 78 -1.03 -3.20 -4.75
N SER A 79 -1.66 -2.57 -5.73
CA SER A 79 -1.19 -2.51 -7.10
C SER A 79 -1.42 -1.12 -7.66
N LEU A 80 -0.36 -0.46 -8.11
CA LEU A 80 -0.48 0.87 -8.73
C LEU A 80 -1.29 0.80 -10.03
N ALA A 81 -1.12 -0.28 -10.80
CA ALA A 81 -1.82 -0.47 -12.06
C ALA A 81 -3.34 -0.57 -11.88
N GLU A 82 -3.80 -1.15 -10.77
CA GLU A 82 -5.23 -1.31 -10.48
C GLU A 82 -5.79 -0.14 -9.66
N SER A 83 -4.92 0.61 -8.97
CA SER A 83 -5.32 1.72 -8.09
C SER A 83 -5.27 3.09 -8.75
N ASP A 84 -4.95 3.19 -10.05
CA ASP A 84 -4.74 4.47 -10.75
C ASP A 84 -5.93 5.43 -10.57
N ALA A 85 -7.15 4.97 -10.86
CA ALA A 85 -8.37 5.76 -10.70
C ALA A 85 -8.61 6.18 -9.24
N ALA A 86 -8.41 5.26 -8.29
CA ALA A 86 -8.60 5.54 -6.86
C ALA A 86 -7.55 6.55 -6.35
N LEU A 87 -6.31 6.44 -6.81
CA LEU A 87 -5.23 7.35 -6.48
C LEU A 87 -5.53 8.77 -7.01
N HIS A 88 -5.95 8.88 -8.26
CA HIS A 88 -6.34 10.16 -8.87
C HIS A 88 -7.60 10.78 -8.27
N GLN A 89 -8.51 9.97 -7.74
CA GLN A 89 -9.70 10.46 -7.02
C GLN A 89 -9.36 10.92 -5.60
N ALA A 90 -8.57 10.14 -4.86
CA ALA A 90 -8.34 10.36 -3.44
C ALA A 90 -7.29 11.46 -3.16
N VAL A 91 -6.19 11.49 -3.92
CA VAL A 91 -5.03 12.35 -3.60
C VAL A 91 -5.33 13.86 -3.69
N PRO A 92 -6.05 14.37 -4.71
CA PRO A 92 -6.32 15.81 -4.81
C PRO A 92 -7.30 16.34 -3.77
N GLY A 93 -8.26 15.52 -3.35
CA GLY A 93 -9.26 15.88 -2.33
C GLY A 93 -8.80 15.65 -0.90
N ALA A 94 -7.74 14.87 -0.70
CA ALA A 94 -7.22 14.60 0.63
C ALA A 94 -6.51 15.83 1.20
N GLY A 95 -6.86 16.19 2.44
CA GLY A 95 -6.08 17.11 3.27
C GLY A 95 -4.78 16.45 3.69
N ALA A 96 -4.61 16.10 4.98
CA ALA A 96 -3.46 15.29 5.38
C ALA A 96 -3.65 13.84 4.91
N LEU A 97 -2.61 13.22 4.35
CA LEU A 97 -2.69 11.88 3.76
C LEU A 97 -1.49 11.00 4.15
N VAL A 98 -1.77 9.75 4.50
CA VAL A 98 -0.80 8.65 4.54
C VAL A 98 -1.05 7.76 3.31
N LEU A 99 -0.08 7.70 2.42
CA LEU A 99 -0.06 6.81 1.27
C LEU A 99 0.83 5.61 1.58
N ASP A 100 0.24 4.42 1.70
CA ASP A 100 0.96 3.19 2.00
C ASP A 100 1.35 2.48 0.71
N LEU A 101 2.65 2.54 0.38
CA LEU A 101 3.27 1.86 -0.77
C LEU A 101 4.16 0.69 -0.31
N ARG A 102 4.05 0.27 0.95
CA ARG A 102 4.73 -0.93 1.42
C ARG A 102 4.16 -2.13 0.68
N TYR A 103 5.04 -3.01 0.20
CA TYR A 103 4.69 -4.23 -0.52
C TYR A 103 3.78 -4.05 -1.76
N ALA A 104 3.64 -2.83 -2.27
CA ALA A 104 2.86 -2.55 -3.47
C ALA A 104 3.51 -3.21 -4.71
N THR A 105 2.70 -3.51 -5.72
CA THR A 105 3.17 -3.94 -7.05
C THR A 105 3.10 -2.79 -8.05
N ALA A 106 4.02 -2.78 -9.02
CA ALA A 106 4.13 -1.75 -10.04
C ALA A 106 4.42 -2.36 -11.43
N ARG A 107 3.96 -1.66 -12.47
CA ARG A 107 4.28 -1.88 -13.89
C ARG A 107 5.04 -0.67 -14.43
N ASP A 108 5.43 -0.73 -15.71
CA ASP A 108 6.27 0.29 -16.35
C ASP A 108 5.65 1.71 -16.32
N ASP A 109 4.32 1.81 -16.38
CA ASP A 109 3.55 3.06 -16.34
C ASP A 109 3.29 3.58 -14.92
N SER A 110 3.48 2.76 -13.89
CA SER A 110 3.07 3.05 -12.52
C SER A 110 3.80 4.24 -11.90
N ALA A 111 5.05 4.50 -12.32
CA ALA A 111 5.79 5.66 -11.87
C ALA A 111 5.17 6.97 -12.38
N ALA A 112 4.74 7.01 -13.65
CA ALA A 112 4.09 8.17 -14.24
C ALA A 112 2.72 8.43 -13.63
N ALA A 113 1.94 7.37 -13.40
CA ALA A 113 0.65 7.43 -12.70
C ALA A 113 0.82 8.01 -11.29
N LEU A 114 1.75 7.46 -10.49
CA LEU A 114 2.05 7.96 -9.16
C LEU A 114 2.49 9.43 -9.20
N GLN A 115 3.38 9.81 -10.13
CA GLN A 115 3.83 11.19 -10.26
C GLN A 115 2.69 12.14 -10.58
N SER A 116 1.80 11.76 -11.50
CA SER A 116 0.64 12.57 -11.89
C SER A 116 -0.32 12.75 -10.73
N ALA A 117 -0.65 11.68 -10.00
CA ALA A 117 -1.50 11.77 -8.82
C ALA A 117 -0.90 12.64 -7.72
N LEU A 118 0.40 12.46 -7.41
CA LEU A 118 1.09 13.25 -6.39
C LEU A 118 1.14 14.74 -6.73
N ALA A 119 1.19 15.10 -8.02
CA ALA A 119 1.14 16.49 -8.46
C ALA A 119 -0.22 17.16 -8.18
N GLY A 120 -1.29 16.37 -8.06
CA GLY A 120 -2.62 16.86 -7.70
C GLY A 120 -2.82 17.11 -6.20
N HIS A 121 -1.89 16.68 -5.33
CA HIS A 121 -2.04 16.81 -3.89
C HIS A 121 -2.00 18.27 -3.44
N ALA A 122 -2.84 18.61 -2.45
CA ALA A 122 -2.98 19.98 -1.95
C ALA A 122 -1.64 20.54 -1.41
N ALA A 123 -1.20 21.67 -1.95
CA ALA A 123 0.03 22.32 -1.52
C ALA A 123 -0.05 22.70 -0.03
N GLY A 124 0.98 22.33 0.75
CA GLY A 124 1.06 22.61 2.19
C GLY A 124 0.28 21.64 3.08
N ALA A 125 -0.49 20.70 2.52
CA ALA A 125 -1.07 19.62 3.29
C ALA A 125 0.00 18.54 3.59
N PRO A 126 0.02 17.97 4.81
CA PRO A 126 0.98 16.92 5.15
C PRO A 126 0.75 15.64 4.32
N LEU A 127 1.78 15.20 3.61
CA LEU A 127 1.81 13.94 2.90
C LEU A 127 2.89 13.02 3.47
N PHE A 128 2.48 11.84 3.94
CA PHE A 128 3.35 10.79 4.42
C PHE A 128 3.31 9.61 3.45
N ILE A 129 4.47 9.10 3.04
CA ILE A 129 4.55 7.91 2.19
C ILE A 129 5.23 6.80 2.98
N LEU A 130 4.54 5.67 3.16
CA LEU A 130 5.11 4.50 3.81
C LEU A 130 5.83 3.64 2.77
N VAL A 131 7.10 3.32 3.05
CA VAL A 131 7.97 2.54 2.19
C VAL A 131 8.55 1.35 2.95
N SER A 132 8.90 0.30 2.21
CA SER A 132 9.48 -0.94 2.72
C SER A 132 10.64 -1.38 1.82
N PRO A 133 11.45 -2.38 2.23
CA PRO A 133 12.43 -3.01 1.33
C PRO A 133 11.77 -3.64 0.08
N ALA A 134 10.48 -3.96 0.15
CA ALA A 134 9.71 -4.54 -0.93
C ALA A 134 9.00 -3.49 -1.82
N THR A 135 9.14 -2.19 -1.51
CA THR A 135 8.56 -1.14 -2.36
C THR A 135 9.24 -1.16 -3.74
N PRO A 136 8.49 -1.15 -4.86
CA PRO A 136 9.08 -1.32 -6.17
C PRO A 136 10.11 -0.24 -6.50
N ALA A 137 11.31 -0.67 -6.93
CA ALA A 137 12.42 0.23 -7.23
C ALA A 137 12.09 1.27 -8.32
N ALA A 138 11.20 0.93 -9.26
CA ALA A 138 10.71 1.83 -10.30
C ALA A 138 10.05 3.11 -9.74
N LEU A 139 9.48 3.05 -8.54
CA LEU A 139 8.82 4.20 -7.90
C LEU A 139 9.82 5.11 -7.15
N ALA A 140 11.05 4.65 -6.93
CA ALA A 140 11.99 5.32 -6.03
C ALA A 140 12.37 6.74 -6.46
N ALA A 141 12.47 6.99 -7.78
CA ALA A 141 12.76 8.32 -8.30
C ALA A 141 11.62 9.30 -7.99
N VAL A 142 10.38 8.90 -8.28
CA VAL A 142 9.17 9.71 -8.05
C VAL A 142 8.97 10.00 -6.57
N ILE A 143 9.11 8.99 -5.72
CA ILE A 143 8.97 9.15 -4.26
C ILE A 143 10.04 10.12 -3.72
N ARG A 144 11.29 10.04 -4.21
CA ARG A 144 12.40 10.88 -3.75
C ARG A 144 12.24 12.35 -4.14
N THR A 145 11.71 12.62 -5.32
CA THR A 145 11.48 13.99 -5.81
C THR A 145 10.19 14.59 -5.25
N SER A 146 9.31 13.78 -4.67
CA SER A 146 8.10 14.28 -4.03
C SER A 146 8.40 15.09 -2.75
N PRO A 147 7.57 16.09 -2.41
CA PRO A 147 7.69 16.83 -1.15
C PRO A 147 7.29 16.00 0.08
N ALA A 148 6.77 14.79 -0.11
CA ALA A 148 6.28 13.94 0.97
C ALA A 148 7.36 13.55 1.97
N LEU A 149 6.96 13.33 3.22
CA LEU A 149 7.81 12.72 4.24
C LEU A 149 7.73 11.20 4.13
N THR A 150 8.83 10.54 3.80
CA THR A 150 8.88 9.08 3.68
C THR A 150 9.19 8.43 5.03
N LEU A 151 8.45 7.38 5.39
CA LEU A 151 8.66 6.59 6.59
C LEU A 151 8.81 5.11 6.22
N GLY A 152 9.70 4.40 6.90
CA GLY A 152 9.88 2.97 6.64
C GLY A 152 10.90 2.32 7.55
N ALA A 153 11.00 1.00 7.46
CA ALA A 153 12.01 0.21 8.16
C ALA A 153 13.41 0.44 7.55
N PRO A 154 14.50 0.11 8.29
CA PRO A 154 15.85 0.07 7.73
C PRO A 154 15.90 -0.78 6.45
N GLY A 155 16.65 -0.32 5.45
CA GLY A 155 16.78 -1.02 4.16
C GLY A 155 15.63 -0.78 3.17
N SER A 156 14.67 0.10 3.50
CA SER A 156 13.61 0.46 2.54
C SER A 156 14.15 1.20 1.32
N THR A 157 13.50 1.00 0.17
CA THR A 157 13.86 1.66 -1.09
C THR A 157 12.67 2.46 -1.62
N PRO A 158 12.77 3.80 -1.77
CA PRO A 158 13.91 4.64 -1.43
C PRO A 158 14.17 4.70 0.08
N ALA A 159 15.37 5.14 0.47
CA ALA A 159 15.70 5.35 1.87
C ALA A 159 14.69 6.32 2.52
N PRO A 160 14.06 5.97 3.66
CA PRO A 160 13.04 6.80 4.26
C PRO A 160 13.68 7.98 4.98
N LYS A 161 13.01 9.14 4.93
CA LYS A 161 13.41 10.35 5.68
C LYS A 161 13.28 10.13 7.19
N VAL A 162 12.33 9.29 7.61
CA VAL A 162 12.16 8.83 8.99
C VAL A 162 12.30 7.32 9.03
N VAL A 163 13.44 6.86 9.55
CA VAL A 163 13.68 5.42 9.78
C VAL A 163 12.97 5.00 11.07
N VAL A 164 12.09 3.99 10.96
CA VAL A 164 11.37 3.42 12.09
C VAL A 164 12.02 2.10 12.47
N GLN A 165 12.43 1.97 13.74
CA GLN A 165 13.06 0.75 14.25
C GLN A 165 12.01 -0.38 14.36
N THR A 166 11.97 -1.22 13.34
CA THR A 166 11.20 -2.45 13.23
C THR A 166 11.94 -3.40 12.30
N ASP A 167 11.87 -4.70 12.56
CA ASP A 167 12.38 -5.69 11.62
C ASP A 167 11.39 -5.91 10.47
N ALA A 168 11.90 -6.39 9.33
CA ALA A 168 11.11 -6.56 8.11
C ALA A 168 10.00 -7.63 8.24
N ALA A 169 10.19 -8.64 9.09
CA ALA A 169 9.20 -9.69 9.30
C ALA A 169 8.02 -9.17 10.15
N THR A 170 8.30 -8.40 11.19
CA THR A 170 7.27 -7.73 12.00
C THR A 170 6.50 -6.68 11.20
N ASP A 171 7.18 -5.85 10.40
CA ASP A 171 6.53 -4.90 9.49
C ASP A 171 5.60 -5.63 8.51
N ARG A 172 6.08 -6.73 7.92
CA ARG A 172 5.27 -7.55 7.02
C ARG A 172 4.04 -8.14 7.70
N ARG A 173 4.20 -8.73 8.90
CA ARG A 173 3.06 -9.28 9.65
C ARG A 173 2.04 -8.21 10.00
N ALA A 174 2.47 -7.03 10.43
CA ALA A 174 1.58 -5.92 10.75
C ALA A 174 0.82 -5.43 9.51
N TYR A 175 1.51 -5.34 8.37
CA TYR A 175 0.90 -5.02 7.08
C TYR A 175 -0.15 -6.08 6.66
N ASP A 176 0.17 -7.37 6.77
CA ASP A 176 -0.73 -8.47 6.42
C ASP A 176 -1.92 -8.60 7.40
N ALA A 177 -1.76 -8.17 8.67
CA ALA A 177 -2.81 -8.24 9.67
C ALA A 177 -4.04 -7.39 9.32
N LEU A 178 -3.84 -6.24 8.66
CA LEU A 178 -4.95 -5.42 8.13
C LEU A 178 -5.74 -6.17 7.06
N GLU A 179 -5.04 -6.87 6.17
CA GLU A 179 -5.68 -7.68 5.10
C GLU A 179 -6.44 -8.87 5.68
N ALA A 180 -5.96 -9.42 6.79
CA ALA A 180 -6.64 -10.46 7.56
C ALA A 180 -7.84 -9.94 8.38
N GLY A 181 -8.17 -8.64 8.30
CA GLY A 181 -9.31 -8.03 8.98
C GLY A 181 -9.02 -7.59 10.42
N THR A 182 -7.76 -7.53 10.83
CA THR A 182 -7.41 -6.93 12.12
C THR A 182 -7.80 -5.46 12.11
N ALA A 183 -8.60 -5.05 13.08
CA ALA A 183 -9.04 -3.67 13.19
C ALA A 183 -7.84 -2.72 13.36
N LEU A 184 -7.90 -1.60 12.65
CA LEU A 184 -6.80 -0.64 12.54
C LEU A 184 -6.38 -0.07 13.90
N ASP A 185 -7.35 0.18 14.78
CA ASP A 185 -7.16 0.65 16.15
C ASP A 185 -6.26 -0.30 16.98
N LYS A 186 -6.37 -1.61 16.76
CA LYS A 186 -5.53 -2.61 17.43
C LYS A 186 -4.07 -2.56 16.97
N LEU A 187 -3.82 -2.20 15.72
CA LEU A 187 -2.47 -2.15 15.16
C LEU A 187 -1.76 -0.82 15.44
N ILE A 188 -2.50 0.26 15.70
CA ILE A 188 -1.93 1.59 15.98
C ILE A 188 -1.94 1.96 17.47
N THR A 189 -2.74 1.29 18.30
CA THR A 189 -2.80 1.54 19.75
C THR A 189 -1.92 0.55 20.49
N GLY A 190 -0.65 0.92 20.68
CA GLY A 190 0.20 0.22 21.63
C GLY A 190 -0.27 0.54 23.04
N LYS A 191 -1.06 -0.33 23.66
CA LYS A 191 -1.21 -0.30 25.12
C LYS A 191 0.14 -0.71 25.71
N ILE A 192 0.95 0.27 26.07
CA ILE A 192 2.06 0.04 26.99
C ILE A 192 1.39 -0.12 28.35
N GLU A 193 1.02 -1.35 28.69
CA GLU A 193 0.72 -1.70 30.07
C GLU A 193 2.04 -1.59 30.82
N LYS A 194 2.27 -0.41 31.41
CA LYS A 194 3.34 -0.25 32.39
C LYS A 194 2.96 -1.13 33.57
N GLU A 195 3.80 -2.09 33.87
CA GLU A 195 3.74 -2.82 35.12
C GLU A 195 3.71 -1.80 36.25
N ARG A 196 2.62 -1.79 37.02
CA ARG A 196 2.51 -0.93 38.17
C ARG A 196 3.38 -1.56 39.23
N PHE A 197 4.61 -1.09 39.36
CA PHE A 197 5.40 -1.36 40.54
C PHE A 197 4.60 -0.84 41.73
N ASP A 198 4.13 -1.75 42.57
CA ASP A 198 3.43 -1.42 43.80
C ASP A 198 4.45 -0.71 44.72
N GLU A 199 4.24 0.58 44.96
CA GLU A 199 5.12 1.39 45.81
C GLU A 199 5.24 0.79 47.22
N ALA A 200 4.27 -0.02 47.66
CA ALA A 200 4.34 -0.76 48.92
C ALA A 200 5.46 -1.82 48.94
N THR A 201 5.73 -2.47 47.80
CA THR A 201 6.83 -3.45 47.66
C THR A 201 8.19 -2.75 47.72
N LEU A 202 8.34 -1.62 47.01
CA LEU A 202 9.56 -0.80 47.02
C LEU A 202 9.88 -0.25 48.42
N VAL A 203 8.87 0.17 49.18
CA VAL A 203 9.06 0.63 50.57
C VAL A 203 9.41 -0.51 51.52
N HIS A 204 8.91 -1.73 51.28
CA HIS A 204 9.24 -2.90 52.10
C HIS A 204 10.68 -3.40 51.86
N GLU A 205 11.15 -3.34 50.61
CA GLU A 205 12.55 -3.63 50.26
C GLU A 205 13.51 -2.60 50.90
N PHE A 206 13.13 -1.31 50.90
CA PHE A 206 13.94 -0.25 51.50
C PHE A 206 13.95 -0.29 53.04
N LYS A 207 12.82 -0.64 53.68
CA LYS A 207 12.70 -0.74 55.15
C LYS A 207 13.36 -1.98 55.74
N ASN A 208 13.52 -3.05 54.97
CA ASN A 208 14.20 -4.27 55.42
C ASN A 208 15.73 -4.18 55.39
N GLY A 209 16.30 -3.02 55.02
CA GLY A 209 17.65 -2.65 55.40
C GLY A 209 18.75 -3.62 54.97
N ASN A 210 18.84 -3.94 53.68
CA ASN A 210 20.10 -4.47 53.13
C ASN A 210 20.77 -3.38 52.26
N PRO A 211 21.60 -2.49 52.84
CA PRO A 211 22.36 -1.50 52.07
C PRO A 211 23.41 -2.15 51.15
N ASP A 212 23.71 -3.43 51.36
CA ASP A 212 24.57 -4.28 50.52
C ASP A 212 23.74 -5.37 49.81
N ALA A 213 22.55 -5.03 49.31
CA ALA A 213 21.90 -5.88 48.32
C ALA A 213 22.77 -5.85 47.05
N GLU A 214 23.75 -6.75 47.00
CA GLU A 214 24.54 -7.01 45.81
C GLU A 214 23.53 -7.25 44.67
N PRO A 215 23.67 -6.57 43.52
CA PRO A 215 22.79 -6.80 42.40
C PRO A 215 22.72 -8.31 42.17
N PRO A 216 21.52 -8.90 41.97
CA PRO A 216 21.44 -10.31 41.65
C PRO A 216 22.44 -10.59 40.52
N PRO A 217 23.27 -11.64 40.64
CA PRO A 217 24.25 -11.93 39.63
C PRO A 217 23.55 -11.96 38.27
N PRO A 218 24.16 -11.38 37.22
CA PRO A 218 23.54 -11.37 35.90
C PRO A 218 23.08 -12.79 35.58
N PRO A 219 21.85 -12.97 35.09
CA PRO A 219 21.27 -14.29 34.90
C PRO A 219 22.24 -15.13 34.07
N ASP A 220 22.65 -16.27 34.65
CA ASP A 220 23.49 -17.23 33.94
C ASP A 220 22.76 -17.60 32.64
N PRO A 221 23.34 -17.31 31.46
CA PRO A 221 22.69 -17.61 30.18
C PRO A 221 22.45 -19.11 29.96
N THR A 222 23.00 -19.97 30.83
CA THR A 222 22.77 -21.41 30.84
C THR A 222 21.83 -21.90 31.95
N ALA A 223 21.36 -21.04 32.86
CA ALA A 223 20.35 -21.43 33.84
C ALA A 223 18.96 -21.57 33.18
N PRO A 224 18.24 -22.68 33.41
CA PRO A 224 16.88 -22.84 32.91
C PRO A 224 15.98 -21.78 33.56
N LYS A 225 15.46 -20.86 32.74
CA LYS A 225 14.48 -19.83 33.12
C LYS A 225 13.32 -20.53 33.87
N PRO A 226 13.00 -20.15 35.12
CA PRO A 226 11.84 -20.71 35.80
C PRO A 226 10.61 -20.42 34.93
N ALA A 227 9.75 -21.42 34.77
CA ALA A 227 8.56 -21.38 33.93
C ALA A 227 7.57 -20.34 34.48
N GLY A 228 7.81 -19.08 34.17
CA GLY A 228 6.85 -18.00 34.30
C GLY A 228 5.65 -18.28 33.41
N ALA A 229 4.47 -17.89 33.88
CA ALA A 229 3.18 -17.99 33.21
C ALA A 229 3.26 -17.67 31.70
N PRO A 230 2.41 -18.29 30.85
CA PRO A 230 2.47 -18.13 29.40
C PRO A 230 2.59 -16.65 29.02
N GLU A 231 3.75 -16.28 28.45
CA GLU A 231 3.99 -14.94 27.92
C GLU A 231 2.92 -14.67 26.87
N THR A 232 1.95 -13.81 27.21
CA THR A 232 0.96 -13.34 26.25
C THR A 232 1.74 -12.73 25.09
N PRO A 233 1.50 -13.14 23.82
CA PRO A 233 2.24 -12.60 22.70
C PRO A 233 2.12 -11.08 22.70
N ALA A 234 3.26 -10.39 22.62
CA ALA A 234 3.27 -8.93 22.56
C ALA A 234 2.31 -8.46 21.45
N PRO A 235 1.48 -7.43 21.69
CA PRO A 235 0.54 -6.95 20.70
C PRO A 235 1.25 -6.62 19.39
N LEU A 236 0.72 -7.11 18.27
CA LEU A 236 1.24 -6.77 16.95
C LEU A 236 0.89 -5.31 16.65
N ILE A 237 1.92 -4.47 16.51
CA ILE A 237 1.78 -3.03 16.25
C ILE A 237 2.43 -2.69 14.92
N ASP A 238 1.70 -1.96 14.08
CA ASP A 238 2.25 -1.32 12.89
C ASP A 238 3.00 -0.04 13.28
N ARG A 239 4.28 -0.20 13.63
CA ARG A 239 5.13 0.91 14.09
C ARG A 239 5.31 1.99 13.04
N VAL A 240 5.32 1.63 11.76
CA VAL A 240 5.53 2.58 10.66
C VAL A 240 4.31 3.47 10.49
N LEU A 241 3.12 2.86 10.42
CA LEU A 241 1.86 3.59 10.34
C LEU A 241 1.60 4.41 11.61
N GLN A 242 1.82 3.83 12.79
CA GLN A 242 1.71 4.53 14.07
C GLN A 242 2.63 5.76 14.09
N ARG A 243 3.84 5.68 13.56
CA ARG A 243 4.76 6.83 13.50
C ARG A 243 4.22 7.94 12.61
N ALA A 244 3.63 7.63 11.45
CA ALA A 244 3.02 8.63 10.59
C ALA A 244 1.87 9.38 11.30
N ILE A 245 1.01 8.64 12.01
CA ILE A 245 -0.06 9.20 12.83
C ILE A 245 0.50 10.13 13.92
N HIS A 246 1.54 9.69 14.64
CA HIS A 246 2.17 10.51 15.67
C HIS A 246 2.77 11.80 15.10
N LEU A 247 3.44 11.74 13.96
CA LEU A 247 4.00 12.93 13.31
C LEU A 247 2.91 13.91 12.90
N HIS A 248 1.80 13.44 12.31
CA HIS A 248 0.66 14.29 11.98
C HIS A 248 0.11 15.00 13.21
N ARG A 249 -0.16 14.26 14.28
CA ARG A 249 -0.69 14.82 15.54
C ARG A 249 0.27 15.84 16.14
N THR A 250 1.57 15.58 16.09
CA THR A 250 2.59 16.56 16.51
C THR A 250 2.56 17.82 15.64
N LEU A 251 2.45 17.69 14.31
CA LEU A 251 2.36 18.85 13.42
C LEU A 251 1.11 19.69 13.71
N LEU A 252 -0.03 19.06 14.00
CA LEU A 252 -1.23 19.77 14.41
C LEU A 252 -1.04 20.52 15.73
N ALA A 253 -0.34 19.92 16.70
CA ALA A 253 -0.05 20.54 17.99
C ALA A 253 0.93 21.73 17.90
N LEU A 254 1.80 21.74 16.88
CA LEU A 254 2.80 22.79 16.66
C LEU A 254 2.32 23.97 15.80
N LYS A 255 1.19 23.84 15.09
CA LYS A 255 0.64 24.98 14.33
C LYS A 255 0.29 26.11 15.31
N PRO A 256 0.84 27.34 15.12
CA PRO A 256 0.45 28.47 15.95
C PRO A 256 -1.06 28.68 15.81
N ARG A 257 -1.73 28.85 16.96
CA ARG A 257 -3.16 29.15 17.03
C ARG A 257 -3.47 30.54 16.49
#